data_AF-A0A7Y6K098-F1
#
_entry.id   AF-A0A7Y6K098-F1
#
_cell.length_a   1.000
_cell.length_b   1.000
_cell.length_c   1.000
_cell.angle_alpha   90.00
_cell.angle_beta   90.00
_cell.angle_gamma   90.00
#
_symmetry.space_group_name_H-M   'P 1'
#
loop_
_entity.id
_entity.type
_entity.pdbx_description
1 polymer ?
#
loop_
_entity_poly.entity_id
_entity_poly.type
_entity_poly.pdbx_seq_one_letter_code
_entity_poly.pdbx_strand_id
1 'polypeptide(L)'
;MKMIGLLGLLASAAVQAQVTLPLPEAYPTLLGVSCGGVNVTSYVTGFDANGYIRGEVYAWTRCGASGRGGGYHAQTYQSWHTIVWDMRQNYKVLPYDNMVPDPAFTATDAYGNSIRNTCSVTTDGQPACVASAYIYYAPPTMTPISDTVTVSPVCGQ
;
A
#
# COMPACT_ATOMS: atom_id res chain seq x y z
N MET A 1 -29.18 55.97 18.16
CA MET A 1 -29.37 54.81 17.27
C MET A 1 -27.98 54.41 16.75
N LYS A 2 -27.43 53.28 17.21
CA LYS A 2 -26.11 52.77 16.77
C LYS A 2 -26.33 51.45 16.05
N MET A 3 -26.11 51.43 14.74
CA MET A 3 -26.09 50.22 13.92
C MET A 3 -24.81 49.45 14.23
N ILE A 4 -24.94 48.21 14.69
CA ILE A 4 -23.83 47.25 14.77
C ILE A 4 -23.99 46.34 13.55
N GLY A 5 -23.12 46.55 12.56
CA GLY A 5 -23.04 45.74 11.35
C GLY A 5 -22.46 44.37 11.66
N LEU A 6 -23.24 43.33 11.40
CA LEU A 6 -22.82 41.94 11.46
C LEU A 6 -22.10 41.60 10.14
N LEU A 7 -20.77 41.72 10.09
CA LEU A 7 -19.99 41.16 8.99
C LEU A 7 -19.94 39.64 9.15
N GLY A 8 -20.80 38.94 8.41
CA GLY A 8 -20.73 37.49 8.24
C GLY A 8 -19.51 37.11 7.40
N LEU A 9 -18.46 36.60 8.05
CA LEU A 9 -17.37 35.90 7.38
C LEU A 9 -17.89 34.55 6.88
N LEU A 10 -18.36 34.51 5.63
CA LEU A 10 -18.56 33.26 4.91
C LEU A 10 -17.19 32.72 4.50
N ALA A 11 -16.63 31.83 5.33
CA ALA A 11 -15.48 31.04 4.95
C ALA A 11 -15.92 30.00 3.91
N SER A 12 -15.67 30.30 2.64
CA SER A 12 -15.77 29.32 1.56
C SER A 12 -14.72 28.24 1.78
N ALA A 13 -15.11 27.07 2.32
CA ALA A 13 -14.26 25.89 2.31
C ALA A 13 -14.08 25.46 0.84
N ALA A 14 -12.89 25.69 0.28
CA ALA A 14 -12.53 25.12 -1.00
C ALA A 14 -12.48 23.60 -0.82
N VAL A 15 -13.45 22.88 -1.40
CA VAL A 15 -13.39 21.42 -1.54
C VAL A 15 -12.25 21.12 -2.51
N GLN A 16 -11.06 20.83 -1.99
CA GLN A 16 -9.98 20.32 -2.83
C GLN A 16 -10.44 18.99 -3.44
N ALA A 17 -10.24 18.81 -4.74
CA ALA A 17 -10.57 17.56 -5.40
C ALA A 17 -9.60 16.47 -4.94
N GLN A 18 -10.14 15.44 -4.31
CA GLN A 18 -9.42 14.22 -3.96
C GLN A 18 -9.34 13.33 -5.19
N VAL A 19 -8.14 12.84 -5.49
CA VAL A 19 -7.90 11.94 -6.63
C VAL A 19 -7.45 10.59 -6.12
N THR A 20 -8.06 9.54 -6.67
CA THR A 20 -7.65 8.16 -6.40
C THR A 20 -6.31 7.91 -7.07
N LEU A 21 -5.31 7.56 -6.26
CA LEU A 21 -4.02 7.11 -6.71
C LEU A 21 -4.02 5.58 -6.67
N PRO A 22 -4.12 4.89 -7.81
CA PRO A 22 -3.93 3.44 -7.83
C PRO A 22 -2.49 3.14 -7.42
N LEU A 23 -2.34 2.32 -6.38
CA LEU A 23 -1.04 1.85 -5.93
C LEU A 23 -0.68 0.62 -6.76
N PRO A 24 0.42 0.65 -7.53
CA PRO A 24 0.81 -0.49 -8.34
C PRO A 24 1.09 -1.70 -7.45
N GLU A 25 0.63 -2.87 -7.92
CA GLU A 25 1.03 -4.15 -7.36
C GLU A 25 2.51 -4.35 -7.66
N ALA A 26 3.30 -4.64 -6.63
CA ALA A 26 4.64 -5.13 -6.87
C ALA A 26 4.54 -6.62 -7.23
N TYR A 27 5.17 -7.00 -8.34
CA TYR A 27 5.45 -8.41 -8.68
C TYR A 27 6.91 -8.70 -8.41
N PRO A 28 7.30 -8.74 -7.14
CA PRO A 28 8.68 -9.04 -6.81
C PRO A 28 8.96 -10.50 -7.22
N THR A 29 10.18 -10.76 -7.69
CA THR A 29 10.68 -12.07 -8.15
C THR A 29 10.84 -13.09 -7.00
N LEU A 30 10.03 -12.95 -5.95
CA LEU A 30 10.28 -13.38 -4.58
C LEU A 30 10.35 -14.86 -4.36
N LEU A 31 9.60 -15.61 -5.15
CA LEU A 31 9.38 -17.01 -4.86
C LEU A 31 10.52 -17.87 -5.44
N GLY A 32 11.34 -17.32 -6.35
CA GLY A 32 12.40 -18.06 -7.04
C GLY A 32 11.89 -19.26 -7.85
N VAL A 33 10.57 -19.40 -7.98
CA VAL A 33 9.89 -20.53 -8.62
C VAL A 33 8.82 -20.02 -9.59
N SER A 34 8.75 -20.63 -10.78
CA SER A 34 7.75 -20.30 -11.79
C SER A 34 6.78 -21.46 -11.95
N CYS A 35 5.56 -21.26 -11.45
CA CYS A 35 4.58 -22.34 -11.30
C CYS A 35 3.25 -22.04 -11.99
N GLY A 36 3.31 -21.24 -13.06
CA GLY A 36 2.14 -20.91 -13.90
C GLY A 36 1.37 -19.66 -13.47
N GLY A 37 1.70 -19.06 -12.32
CA GLY A 37 1.18 -17.76 -11.91
C GLY A 37 1.53 -17.41 -10.46
N VAL A 38 1.79 -16.13 -10.19
CA VAL A 38 2.01 -15.61 -8.84
C VAL A 38 0.78 -14.78 -8.46
N ASN A 39 0.21 -15.10 -7.30
CA ASN A 39 -0.84 -14.29 -6.71
C ASN A 39 -0.17 -13.28 -5.78
N VAL A 40 -0.52 -12.02 -5.96
CA VAL A 40 0.02 -10.91 -5.19
C VAL A 40 -1.13 -10.21 -4.49
N THR A 41 -0.90 -9.75 -3.27
CA THR A 41 -1.84 -8.94 -2.51
C THR A 41 -1.06 -7.87 -1.78
N SER A 42 -1.51 -6.62 -1.89
CA SER A 42 -0.89 -5.46 -1.25
C SER A 42 -1.78 -4.90 -0.16
N TYR A 43 -1.15 -4.48 0.93
CA TYR A 43 -1.79 -3.88 2.09
C TYR A 43 -1.08 -2.56 2.38
N VAL A 44 -1.82 -1.49 2.63
CA VAL A 44 -1.25 -0.28 3.25
C VAL A 44 -1.15 -0.47 4.76
N THR A 45 -0.08 0.08 5.34
CA THR A 45 0.19 0.04 6.78
C THR A 45 0.46 1.41 7.39
N GLY A 46 0.65 2.45 6.58
CA GLY A 46 0.82 3.81 7.08
C GLY A 46 1.51 4.74 6.10
N PHE A 47 1.85 5.92 6.62
CA PHE A 47 2.77 6.85 5.98
C PHE A 47 4.10 6.85 6.72
N ASP A 48 5.21 6.98 6.01
CA ASP A 48 6.52 7.19 6.63
C ASP A 48 6.74 8.67 6.98
N ALA A 49 7.87 8.96 7.64
CA ALA A 49 8.22 10.33 8.04
C ALA A 49 8.44 11.29 6.86
N ASN A 50 8.73 10.76 5.67
CA ASN A 50 8.89 11.53 4.43
C ASN A 50 7.55 11.70 3.69
N GLY A 51 6.47 11.08 4.19
CA GLY A 51 5.13 11.04 3.61
C GLY A 51 4.93 9.97 2.54
N TYR A 52 5.90 9.08 2.31
CA TYR A 52 5.70 7.93 1.43
C TYR A 52 4.68 6.97 2.04
N ILE A 53 3.90 6.32 1.18
CA ILE A 53 2.93 5.31 1.63
C ILE A 53 3.71 4.02 1.87
N ARG A 54 3.59 3.43 3.06
CA ARG A 54 4.13 2.12 3.38
C ARG A 54 3.05 1.06 3.32
N GLY A 55 3.49 -0.16 3.05
CA GLY A 55 2.64 -1.31 3.01
C GLY A 55 3.40 -2.61 3.07
N GLU A 56 2.64 -3.69 3.03
CA GLU A 56 3.13 -5.05 2.97
C GLU A 56 2.57 -5.73 1.72
N VAL A 57 3.38 -6.60 1.12
CA VAL A 57 3.01 -7.43 -0.02
C VAL A 57 3.13 -8.89 0.37
N TYR A 58 2.02 -9.60 0.24
CA TYR A 58 1.98 -11.04 0.30
C TYR A 58 1.99 -11.60 -1.12
N ALA A 59 2.95 -12.47 -1.43
CA ALA A 59 3.00 -13.17 -2.70
C ALA A 59 2.99 -14.68 -2.45
N TRP A 60 2.22 -15.42 -3.26
CA TRP A 60 2.23 -16.87 -3.22
C TRP A 60 2.02 -17.50 -4.59
N THR A 61 2.56 -18.71 -4.77
CA THR A 61 2.34 -19.56 -5.94
C THR A 61 2.23 -21.02 -5.52
N ARG A 62 1.48 -21.81 -6.30
CA ARG A 62 1.36 -23.25 -6.09
C ARG A 62 1.94 -24.00 -7.27
N CYS A 63 2.92 -24.83 -6.98
CA CYS A 63 3.62 -25.64 -7.96
C CYS A 63 3.08 -27.07 -7.91
N GLY A 64 2.46 -27.52 -8.99
CA GLY A 64 2.14 -28.94 -9.18
C GLY A 64 3.35 -29.71 -9.71
N ALA A 65 3.59 -30.92 -9.22
CA ALA A 65 4.62 -31.81 -9.77
C ALA A 65 4.16 -32.34 -11.14
N SER A 66 4.64 -31.74 -12.24
CA SER A 66 4.32 -32.13 -13.63
C SER A 66 5.24 -33.26 -14.17
N GLY A 67 5.48 -34.31 -13.38
CA GLY A 67 6.34 -35.44 -13.75
C GLY A 67 5.59 -36.77 -13.93
N ARG A 68 5.96 -37.54 -14.98
CA ARG A 68 5.53 -38.94 -15.23
C ARG A 68 5.98 -39.83 -14.05
N GLY A 69 5.13 -39.97 -13.04
CA GLY A 69 5.46 -40.68 -11.79
C GLY A 69 4.61 -40.33 -10.58
N GLY A 70 3.77 -39.28 -10.65
CA GLY A 70 2.57 -39.16 -9.79
C GLY A 70 2.83 -39.10 -8.29
N GLY A 71 3.71 -38.21 -7.83
CA GLY A 71 3.68 -37.74 -6.44
C GLY A 71 2.72 -36.57 -6.34
N TYR A 72 1.54 -36.77 -5.74
CA TYR A 72 0.43 -35.82 -5.59
C TYR A 72 0.73 -34.58 -4.72
N HIS A 73 1.98 -34.14 -4.61
CA HIS A 73 2.38 -33.07 -3.71
C HIS A 73 2.48 -31.75 -4.48
N ALA A 74 1.43 -30.94 -4.33
CA ALA A 74 1.51 -29.51 -4.62
C ALA A 74 2.32 -28.84 -3.51
N GLN A 75 3.28 -28.00 -3.88
CA GLN A 75 4.03 -27.17 -2.92
C GLN A 75 3.55 -25.72 -3.05
N THR A 76 3.18 -25.12 -1.93
CA THR A 76 2.88 -23.68 -1.86
C THR A 76 4.15 -22.95 -1.46
N TYR A 77 4.55 -21.98 -2.29
CA TYR A 77 5.62 -21.05 -1.98
C TYR A 77 4.98 -19.71 -1.68
N GLN A 78 5.32 -19.12 -0.53
CA GLN A 78 4.75 -17.87 -0.08
C GLN A 78 5.83 -17.02 0.58
N SER A 79 5.72 -15.70 0.45
CA SER A 79 6.60 -14.77 1.16
C SER A 79 5.93 -13.41 1.37
N TRP A 80 6.46 -12.71 2.38
CA TRP A 80 6.06 -11.35 2.75
C TRP A 80 7.20 -10.39 2.46
N HIS A 81 6.85 -9.19 2.00
CA HIS A 81 7.80 -8.11 1.75
C HIS A 81 7.19 -6.76 2.05
N THR A 82 8.01 -5.87 2.61
CA THR A 82 7.62 -4.48 2.80
C THR A 82 7.71 -3.74 1.48
N ILE A 83 6.74 -2.86 1.22
CA ILE A 83 6.68 -2.03 0.03
C ILE A 83 6.48 -0.57 0.42
N VAL A 84 7.04 0.30 -0.40
CA VAL A 84 6.93 1.75 -0.24
C VAL A 84 6.53 2.34 -1.58
N TRP A 85 5.49 3.17 -1.59
CA TRP A 85 5.02 3.88 -2.78
C TRP A 85 5.20 5.39 -2.63
N ASP A 86 5.44 6.04 -3.76
CA ASP A 86 5.37 7.49 -3.87
C ASP A 86 4.04 7.93 -4.52
N MET A 87 3.78 9.23 -4.43
CA MET A 87 2.60 9.84 -5.05
C MET A 87 2.69 9.90 -6.59
N ARG A 88 3.79 9.43 -7.18
CA ARG A 88 4.02 9.33 -8.63
C ARG A 88 3.86 7.89 -9.13
N GLN A 89 3.30 6.99 -8.31
CA GLN A 89 3.10 5.57 -8.64
C GLN A 89 4.40 4.78 -8.83
N ASN A 90 5.54 5.29 -8.37
CA ASN A 90 6.73 4.47 -8.24
C ASN A 90 6.64 3.70 -6.92
N TYR A 91 7.31 2.55 -6.88
CA TYR A 91 7.41 1.74 -5.69
C TYR A 91 8.79 1.13 -5.51
N LYS A 92 9.11 0.77 -4.29
CA LYS A 92 10.29 -0.03 -3.93
C LYS A 92 9.88 -1.15 -2.99
N VAL A 93 10.39 -2.34 -3.26
CA VAL A 93 10.23 -3.50 -2.39
C VAL A 93 11.47 -3.64 -1.51
N LEU A 94 11.24 -3.88 -0.23
CA LEU A 94 12.24 -4.00 0.82
C LEU A 94 12.15 -5.39 1.48
N PRO A 95 13.18 -5.81 2.23
CA PRO A 95 13.05 -6.95 3.13
C PRO A 95 11.87 -6.76 4.08
N TYR A 96 11.18 -7.85 4.40
CA TYR A 96 10.04 -7.83 5.33
C TYR A 96 10.45 -7.32 6.71
N ASP A 97 9.69 -6.38 7.25
CA ASP A 97 9.92 -5.79 8.56
C ASP A 97 9.14 -6.47 9.71
N ASN A 98 8.51 -7.62 9.44
CA ASN A 98 7.66 -8.37 10.37
C ASN A 98 6.37 -7.65 10.79
N MET A 99 5.93 -6.64 10.04
CA MET A 99 4.63 -6.02 10.27
C MET A 99 3.50 -6.92 9.77
N VAL A 100 2.56 -7.26 10.65
CA VAL A 100 1.33 -7.97 10.26
C VAL A 100 0.31 -6.94 9.79
N PRO A 101 -0.10 -6.94 8.50
CA PRO A 101 -1.04 -5.94 8.01
C PRO A 101 -2.45 -6.15 8.58
N ASP A 102 -3.11 -5.05 8.91
CA ASP A 102 -4.53 -5.04 9.27
C ASP A 102 -5.39 -4.93 7.99
N PRO A 103 -6.23 -5.92 7.66
CA PRO A 103 -7.12 -5.89 6.49
C PRO A 103 -8.14 -4.74 6.52
N ALA A 104 -8.48 -4.21 7.70
CA ALA A 104 -9.40 -3.09 7.87
C ALA A 104 -8.68 -1.74 7.98
N PHE A 105 -7.35 -1.71 7.80
CA PHE A 105 -6.54 -0.53 8.03
C PHE A 105 -6.99 0.67 7.19
N THR A 106 -7.01 1.83 7.84
CA THR A 106 -7.10 3.13 7.20
C THR A 106 -6.28 4.15 7.98
N ALA A 107 -5.70 5.11 7.28
CA ALA A 107 -5.00 6.24 7.89
C ALA A 107 -5.21 7.50 7.07
N THR A 108 -5.02 8.65 7.73
CA THR A 108 -5.03 9.97 7.11
C THR A 108 -3.81 10.75 7.58
N ASP A 109 -3.10 11.41 6.67
CA ASP A 109 -1.96 12.26 7.00
C ASP A 109 -2.38 13.70 7.38
N ALA A 110 -1.40 14.53 7.74
CA ALA A 110 -1.63 15.93 8.11
C ALA A 110 -2.13 16.81 6.94
N TYR A 111 -2.02 16.33 5.71
CA TYR A 111 -2.46 17.01 4.50
C TYR A 111 -3.85 16.53 4.04
N GLY A 112 -4.49 15.63 4.79
CA GLY A 112 -5.78 15.05 4.46
C GLY A 112 -5.71 13.87 3.49
N ASN A 113 -4.52 13.43 3.07
CA ASN A 113 -4.40 12.26 2.20
C ASN A 113 -4.81 11.01 3.00
N SER A 114 -5.61 10.15 2.39
CA SER A 114 -6.11 8.95 3.04
C SER A 114 -5.65 7.68 2.32
N ILE A 115 -5.38 6.64 3.09
CA ILE A 115 -5.03 5.31 2.60
C ILE A 115 -5.96 4.29 3.25
N ARG A 116 -6.30 3.23 2.51
CA ARG A 116 -7.18 2.17 3.00
C ARG A 116 -6.95 0.83 2.30
N ASN A 117 -7.14 -0.25 3.05
CA ASN A 117 -7.27 -1.61 2.53
C ASN A 117 -8.73 -1.93 2.20
N THR A 118 -8.97 -2.47 1.01
CA THR A 118 -10.27 -3.01 0.62
C THR A 118 -10.11 -4.48 0.26
N CYS A 119 -10.62 -5.36 1.13
CA CYS A 119 -10.48 -6.80 0.97
C CYS A 119 -11.80 -7.42 0.50
N SER A 120 -11.71 -8.35 -0.45
CA SER A 120 -12.89 -8.92 -1.11
C SER A 120 -13.05 -10.42 -0.85
N VAL A 121 -11.96 -11.16 -0.73
CA VAL A 121 -11.93 -12.62 -0.51
C VAL A 121 -10.77 -13.02 0.38
N THR A 122 -10.76 -14.25 0.90
CA THR A 122 -9.58 -14.82 1.55
C THR A 122 -8.96 -15.86 0.64
N THR A 123 -7.66 -15.74 0.39
CA THR A 123 -6.88 -16.59 -0.51
C THR A 123 -5.67 -17.12 0.23
N ASP A 124 -5.53 -18.44 0.30
CA ASP A 124 -4.40 -19.11 0.98
C ASP A 124 -4.23 -18.68 2.46
N GLY A 125 -5.35 -18.43 3.15
CA GLY A 125 -5.37 -17.99 4.55
C GLY A 125 -5.10 -16.50 4.77
N GLN A 126 -4.86 -15.73 3.70
CA GLN A 126 -4.65 -14.28 3.75
C GLN A 126 -5.80 -13.53 3.05
N PRO A 127 -6.33 -12.44 3.61
CA PRO A 127 -7.34 -11.61 2.92
C PRO A 127 -6.76 -11.00 1.64
N ALA A 128 -7.32 -11.33 0.47
CA ALA A 128 -6.98 -10.64 -0.77
C ALA A 128 -7.51 -9.21 -0.71
N CYS A 129 -6.61 -8.28 -0.44
CA CYS A 129 -6.84 -6.85 -0.33
C CYS A 129 -6.26 -6.09 -1.51
N VAL A 130 -6.90 -4.98 -1.84
CA VAL A 130 -6.37 -3.96 -2.74
C VAL A 130 -6.06 -2.73 -1.90
N ALA A 131 -4.77 -2.39 -1.87
CA ALA A 131 -4.28 -1.13 -1.31
C ALA A 131 -4.73 0.04 -2.17
N SER A 132 -5.42 1.02 -1.57
CA SER A 132 -5.88 2.23 -2.26
C SER A 132 -5.42 3.47 -1.53
N ALA A 133 -4.99 4.48 -2.29
CA ALA A 133 -4.66 5.79 -1.78
C ALA A 133 -5.55 6.85 -2.42
N TYR A 134 -5.94 7.84 -1.63
CA TYR A 134 -6.67 8.99 -2.09
C TYR A 134 -5.99 10.26 -1.61
N ILE A 135 -5.58 11.10 -2.56
CA ILE A 135 -4.70 12.23 -2.30
C ILE A 135 -5.39 13.53 -2.68
N TYR A 136 -5.22 14.56 -1.87
CA TYR A 136 -5.54 15.93 -2.26
C TYR A 136 -4.36 16.48 -3.06
N TYR A 137 -4.60 16.99 -4.26
CA TYR A 137 -3.50 17.49 -5.10
C TYR A 137 -2.78 18.67 -4.44
N ALA A 138 -1.56 18.40 -3.97
CA ALA A 138 -0.49 19.38 -3.79
C ALA A 138 0.90 18.70 -3.89
N PRO A 139 1.53 18.59 -5.09
CA PRO A 139 2.94 18.20 -5.22
C PRO A 139 3.84 19.43 -5.49
N PRO A 140 5.16 19.49 -5.13
CA PRO A 140 6.17 18.45 -5.43
C PRO A 140 7.40 18.43 -4.48
N THR A 141 7.26 18.32 -3.16
CA THR A 141 8.45 18.25 -2.26
C THR A 141 8.98 16.83 -2.05
N MET A 142 8.21 15.79 -2.40
CA MET A 142 8.71 14.42 -2.28
C MET A 142 9.79 14.13 -3.31
N THR A 143 10.94 13.69 -2.83
CA THR A 143 11.98 13.09 -3.66
C THR A 143 11.41 11.83 -4.33
N PRO A 144 11.75 11.53 -5.60
CA PRO A 144 11.41 10.23 -6.17
C PRO A 144 12.00 9.11 -5.32
N ILE A 145 11.28 7.99 -5.20
CA ILE A 145 11.84 6.81 -4.55
C ILE A 145 13.07 6.36 -5.34
N SER A 146 14.20 6.24 -4.64
CA SER A 146 15.49 5.77 -5.17
C SER A 146 16.14 4.86 -4.15
N ASP A 147 17.10 4.04 -4.58
CA ASP A 147 17.82 3.13 -3.69
C ASP A 147 18.63 3.83 -2.60
N THR A 148 18.94 5.10 -2.81
CA THR A 148 19.70 5.95 -1.88
C THR A 148 18.83 6.63 -0.82
N VAL A 149 17.51 6.69 -1.02
CA VAL A 149 16.61 7.30 -0.03
C VAL A 149 16.41 6.31 1.11
N THR A 150 16.84 6.70 2.30
CA THR A 150 16.63 5.88 3.50
C THR A 150 15.15 5.95 3.88
N VAL A 151 14.40 4.90 3.56
CA VAL A 151 13.05 4.73 4.09
C VAL A 151 13.21 4.29 5.54
N SER A 152 12.85 5.17 6.47
CA SER A 152 12.95 4.84 7.90
C SER A 152 11.92 3.75 8.23
N PRO A 153 12.31 2.62 8.85
CA PRO A 153 11.33 1.74 9.48
C PRO A 153 10.72 2.53 10.62
N VAL A 154 9.40 2.74 10.58
CA VAL A 154 8.72 3.30 11.74
C VAL A 154 8.68 2.20 12.79
N CYS A 155 9.71 2.15 13.63
CA CYS A 155 9.59 1.63 14.99
C CYS A 155 8.72 2.63 15.76
N GLY A 156 7.54 2.21 16.19
CA GLY A 156 6.76 2.86 17.24
C GLY A 156 6.18 1.77 18.12
N GLN A 157 6.86 1.44 19.22
CA GLN A 157 6.52 1.86 20.60
C GLN A 157 5.52 0.88 21.23
#